data_AF-A0A928X322-F1
#
_entry.id   AF-A0A928X322-F1
#
_cell.length_a   1.000
_cell.length_b   1.000
_cell.length_c   1.000
_cell.angle_alpha   90.00
_cell.angle_beta   90.00
_cell.angle_gamma   90.00
#
_symmetry.space_group_name_H-M   'P 1'
#
loop_
_entity.id
_entity.type
_entity.pdbx_description
1 polymer ?
#
loop_
_entity_poly.entity_id
_entity_poly.type
_entity_poly.pdbx_seq_one_letter_code
_entity_poly.pdbx_strand_id
1 'polypeptide(L)'
;MAFTLTQGQPWLVNALARQAVEELVPDETTPIASEHIHDAKEILIQRQDTHLDSLAERLREDRVRAIIEPVLAGQSLPVIPNEDLQYVLDLGLCRLAQGGGLVIANPIYREVLPRVLARVPQASLPMISPSWLDSGG
;
A
#
# COMPACT_ATOMS: atom_id res chain seq x y z
N MET A 1 -7.73 15.35 -7.02
CA MET A 1 -7.78 13.89 -6.80
C MET A 1 -6.40 13.29 -6.50
N ALA A 2 -5.37 13.55 -7.30
CA ALA A 2 -4.02 13.01 -7.06
C ALA A 2 -3.49 13.28 -5.64
N PHE A 3 -3.56 14.53 -5.16
CA PHE A 3 -3.16 14.86 -3.79
C PHE A 3 -3.91 14.04 -2.73
N THR A 4 -5.21 13.81 -2.91
CA THR A 4 -6.01 12.99 -1.99
C THR A 4 -5.46 11.57 -1.91
N LEU A 5 -5.09 10.98 -3.05
CA LEU A 5 -4.59 9.60 -3.15
C LEU A 5 -3.16 9.42 -2.62
N THR A 6 -2.31 10.43 -2.77
CA THR A 6 -0.88 10.33 -2.43
C THR A 6 -0.52 11.01 -1.12
N GLN A 7 -1.34 11.97 -0.67
CA GLN A 7 -1.03 12.91 0.42
C GLN A 7 0.32 13.61 0.25
N GLY A 8 0.73 13.83 -1.01
CA GLY A 8 1.99 14.52 -1.33
C GLY A 8 3.24 13.64 -1.25
N GLN A 9 3.10 12.31 -1.09
CA GLN A 9 4.24 11.39 -1.14
C GLN A 9 4.94 11.54 -2.52
N PRO A 10 6.22 11.97 -2.57
CA PRO A 10 6.85 12.39 -3.83
C PRO A 10 6.91 11.31 -4.91
N TRP A 11 7.25 10.08 -4.52
CA TRP A 11 7.29 8.95 -5.45
C TRP A 11 5.89 8.63 -6.01
N LEU A 12 4.83 8.57 -5.18
CA LEU A 12 3.47 8.30 -5.65
C LEU A 12 2.98 9.38 -6.61
N VAL A 13 3.25 10.65 -6.29
CA VAL A 13 2.87 11.77 -7.14
C VAL A 13 3.53 11.62 -8.51
N ASN A 14 4.84 11.37 -8.53
CA ASN A 14 5.57 11.21 -9.77
C ASN A 14 5.15 9.95 -10.54
N ALA A 15 4.91 8.84 -9.85
CA ALA A 15 4.50 7.59 -10.49
C ALA A 15 3.10 7.68 -11.11
N LEU A 16 2.14 8.32 -10.41
CA LEU A 16 0.82 8.58 -10.97
C LEU A 16 0.90 9.54 -12.17
N ALA A 17 1.68 10.61 -12.07
CA ALA A 17 1.85 11.56 -13.16
C ALA A 17 2.45 10.86 -14.39
N ARG A 18 3.55 10.13 -14.20
CA ARG A 18 4.21 9.35 -15.25
C ARG A 18 3.25 8.38 -15.94
N GLN A 19 2.54 7.56 -15.17
CA GLN A 19 1.58 6.59 -15.71
C GLN A 19 0.42 7.27 -16.45
N ALA A 20 -0.05 8.44 -15.98
CA ALA A 20 -1.11 9.17 -16.65
C ALA A 20 -0.65 9.78 -17.98
N VAL A 21 0.51 10.43 -18.01
CA VAL A 21 0.97 11.20 -19.18
C VAL A 21 1.71 10.36 -20.21
N GLU A 22 2.45 9.33 -19.80
CA GLU A 22 3.26 8.53 -20.74
C GLU A 22 2.47 7.36 -21.33
N GLU A 23 1.49 6.82 -20.59
CA GLU A 23 0.87 5.54 -20.92
C GLU A 23 -0.63 5.65 -21.21
N LEU A 24 -1.38 6.43 -20.42
CA LEU A 24 -2.83 6.55 -20.55
C LEU A 24 -3.25 7.67 -21.51
N VAL A 25 -2.57 8.81 -21.45
CA VAL A 25 -2.86 9.99 -22.28
C VAL A 25 -1.56 10.50 -22.93
N PRO A 26 -1.00 9.76 -23.90
CA PRO A 26 0.27 10.13 -24.52
C PRO A 26 0.16 11.34 -25.46
N ASP A 27 -1.05 11.72 -25.87
CA ASP A 27 -1.29 12.95 -26.62
C ASP A 27 -1.34 14.16 -25.66
N GLU A 28 -0.30 15.00 -25.72
CA GLU A 28 -0.14 16.19 -24.88
C GLU A 28 -1.24 17.25 -25.06
N THR A 29 -2.01 17.19 -26.16
CA THR A 29 -3.14 18.09 -26.40
C THR A 29 -4.41 17.64 -25.68
N THR A 30 -4.46 16.39 -25.21
CA THR A 30 -5.60 15.83 -24.50
C THR A 30 -5.49 16.14 -22.99
N PRO A 31 -6.50 16.81 -22.38
CA PRO A 31 -6.48 17.11 -20.96
C PRO A 31 -6.51 15.86 -20.05
N ILE A 32 -5.76 15.89 -18.96
CA ILE A 32 -5.81 14.84 -17.94
C ILE A 32 -7.08 14.98 -17.09
N ALA A 33 -8.05 14.09 -17.31
CA ALA A 33 -9.23 13.91 -16.48
C ALA A 33 -8.94 13.15 -15.18
N SER A 34 -9.88 13.20 -14.23
CA SER A 34 -9.80 12.42 -12.99
C SER A 34 -9.74 10.92 -13.26
N GLU A 35 -10.50 10.42 -14.24
CA GLU A 35 -10.54 9.00 -14.59
C GLU A 35 -9.15 8.45 -14.92
N HIS A 36 -8.34 9.19 -15.68
CA HIS A 36 -6.96 8.80 -15.98
C HIS A 36 -6.08 8.64 -14.73
N ILE A 37 -6.29 9.48 -13.70
CA ILE A 37 -5.56 9.37 -12.43
C ILE A 37 -6.04 8.16 -11.61
N HIS A 38 -7.34 7.83 -11.69
CA HIS A 38 -7.86 6.63 -11.07
C HIS A 38 -7.29 5.37 -11.73
N ASP A 39 -7.31 5.32 -13.07
CA ASP A 39 -6.76 4.20 -13.83
C ASP A 39 -5.26 4.05 -13.59
N ALA A 40 -4.51 5.17 -13.55
CA ALA A 40 -3.10 5.16 -13.19
C ALA A 40 -2.85 4.56 -11.80
N LYS A 41 -3.70 4.86 -10.81
CA LYS A 41 -3.63 4.28 -9.47
C LYS A 41 -3.83 2.77 -9.50
N GLU A 42 -4.86 2.29 -10.20
CA GLU A 42 -5.14 0.85 -10.32
C GLU A 42 -3.98 0.11 -11.00
N ILE A 43 -3.45 0.66 -12.09
CA ILE A 43 -2.30 0.09 -12.79
C ILE A 43 -1.06 0.05 -11.89
N LEU A 44 -0.78 1.11 -11.14
CA LEU A 44 0.33 1.16 -10.19
C LEU A 44 0.24 0.07 -9.13
N ILE A 45 -0.95 -0.13 -8.55
CA ILE A 45 -1.21 -1.16 -7.53
C ILE A 45 -1.07 -2.57 -8.13
N GLN A 46 -1.61 -2.79 -9.33
CA GLN A 46 -1.55 -4.09 -10.01
C GLN A 46 -0.12 -4.49 -10.40
N ARG A 47 0.65 -3.55 -10.94
CA ARG A 47 2.02 -3.80 -11.42
C ARG A 47 3.02 -4.09 -10.30
N GLN A 48 2.69 -3.82 -9.04
CA GLN A 48 3.63 -3.92 -7.91
C GLN A 48 4.96 -3.25 -8.27
N ASP A 49 4.90 -1.96 -8.62
CA ASP A 49 6.05 -1.17 -9.05
C ASP A 49 7.24 -1.38 -8.09
N THR A 50 8.50 -1.32 -8.56
CA THR A 50 9.70 -1.69 -7.78
C THR A 50 9.80 -0.98 -6.43
N HIS A 51 9.18 0.20 -6.30
CA HIS A 51 9.11 0.94 -5.04
C HIS A 51 8.07 0.37 -4.04
N LEU A 52 6.99 -0.26 -4.49
CA LEU A 52 6.10 -1.04 -3.63
C LEU A 52 6.79 -2.31 -3.12
N ASP A 53 7.68 -2.90 -3.90
CA ASP A 53 8.51 -4.03 -3.44
C ASP A 53 9.51 -3.60 -2.35
N SER A 54 10.15 -2.44 -2.51
CA SER A 54 11.03 -1.92 -1.45
C SER A 54 10.24 -1.59 -0.18
N LEU A 55 8.99 -1.12 -0.31
CA LEU A 55 8.07 -0.96 0.81
C LEU A 55 7.77 -2.31 1.47
N ALA A 56 7.52 -3.35 0.68
CA ALA A 56 7.25 -4.70 1.16
C ALA A 56 8.39 -5.28 1.99
N GLU A 57 9.63 -5.01 1.59
CA GLU A 57 10.81 -5.40 2.38
C GLU A 57 10.85 -4.66 3.74
N ARG A 58 10.53 -3.36 3.77
CA ARG A 58 10.44 -2.60 5.04
C ARG A 58 9.32 -3.08 5.95
N LEU A 59 8.22 -3.57 5.38
CA LEU A 59 7.14 -4.20 6.14
C LEU A 59 7.52 -5.56 6.73
N ARG A 60 8.70 -6.12 6.46
CA ARG A 60 9.18 -7.32 7.17
C ARG A 60 9.91 -6.99 8.46
N GLU A 61 10.34 -5.74 8.64
CA GLU A 61 11.01 -5.31 9.88
C GLU A 61 10.02 -5.32 11.05
N ASP A 62 10.35 -6.02 12.15
CA ASP A 62 9.45 -6.19 13.30
C ASP A 62 8.98 -4.85 13.88
N ARG A 63 9.87 -3.86 13.98
CA ARG A 63 9.54 -2.50 14.42
C ARG A 63 8.49 -1.81 13.56
N VAL A 64 8.48 -2.07 12.24
CA VAL A 64 7.49 -1.50 11.32
C VAL A 64 6.18 -2.27 11.45
N ARG A 65 6.22 -3.60 11.47
CA ARG A 65 5.02 -4.46 11.62
C ARG A 65 4.27 -4.19 12.90
N ALA A 66 4.98 -4.06 14.02
CA ALA A 66 4.42 -3.78 15.33
C ALA A 66 3.58 -2.47 15.37
N ILE A 67 3.81 -1.57 14.41
CA ILE A 67 3.08 -0.30 14.27
C ILE A 67 2.00 -0.42 13.18
N ILE A 68 2.35 -0.95 12.01
CA ILE A 68 1.44 -0.98 10.85
C ILE A 68 0.27 -1.94 11.07
N GLU A 69 0.49 -3.13 11.66
CA GLU A 69 -0.57 -4.13 11.86
C GLU A 69 -1.69 -3.59 12.78
N PRO A 70 -1.42 -3.04 14.00
CA PRO A 70 -2.47 -2.48 14.83
C PRO A 70 -3.17 -1.27 14.18
N VAL A 71 -2.43 -0.40 13.49
CA VAL A 71 -3.02 0.76 12.80
C VAL A 71 -3.98 0.32 11.69
N LEU A 72 -3.62 -0.71 10.91
CA LEU A 72 -4.52 -1.29 9.90
C LEU A 72 -5.74 -1.96 10.54
N ALA A 73 -5.56 -2.60 11.69
CA ALA A 73 -6.64 -3.25 12.44
C ALA A 73 -7.53 -2.25 13.22
N GLY A 74 -7.19 -0.96 13.24
CA GLY A 74 -7.88 0.05 14.05
C GLY A 74 -7.72 -0.16 15.56
N GLN A 75 -6.64 -0.82 15.97
CA GLN A 75 -6.32 -1.12 17.36
C GLN A 75 -5.40 -0.05 17.95
N SER A 76 -5.39 0.05 19.27
CA SER A 76 -4.41 0.86 19.98
C SER A 76 -3.00 0.31 19.77
N LEU A 77 -2.03 1.21 19.59
CA LEU A 77 -0.62 0.82 19.53
C LEU A 77 -0.16 0.27 20.88
N PRO A 78 0.68 -0.78 20.90
CA PRO A 78 1.36 -1.21 22.11
C PRO A 78 2.37 -0.14 22.56
N VAL A 79 2.99 -0.33 23.73
CA VAL A 79 4.12 0.51 24.13
C VAL A 79 5.28 0.26 23.17
N ILE A 80 5.57 1.24 22.32
CA ILE A 80 6.62 1.20 21.30
C ILE A 80 7.70 2.26 21.60
N PRO A 81 8.97 2.01 21.23
CA PRO A 81 10.00 3.02 21.27
C PRO A 81 9.66 4.24 20.39
N ASN A 82 10.00 5.45 20.86
CA ASN A 82 9.76 6.67 20.08
C ASN A 82 10.58 6.69 18.78
N GLU A 83 11.75 6.06 18.77
CA GLU A 83 12.58 5.90 17.57
C GLU A 83 11.89 5.08 16.47
N ASP A 84 11.16 4.02 16.85
CA ASP A 84 10.43 3.18 15.89
C ASP A 84 9.23 3.94 15.31
N LEU A 85 8.53 4.70 16.15
CA LEU A 85 7.48 5.60 15.68
C LEU A 85 8.02 6.64 14.69
N GLN A 86 9.13 7.31 15.04
CA GLN A 86 9.76 8.30 14.17
C GLN A 86 10.23 7.66 12.87
N TYR A 87 10.81 6.47 12.92
CA TYR A 87 11.24 5.73 11.73
C TYR A 87 10.08 5.46 10.77
N VAL A 88 8.92 5.02 11.26
CA VAL A 88 7.73 4.78 10.41
C VAL A 88 7.17 6.08 9.82
N LEU A 89 7.25 7.19 10.56
CA LEU A 89 6.87 8.52 10.06
C LEU A 89 7.84 9.00 8.96
N ASP A 90 9.14 8.80 9.15
CA ASP A 90 10.18 9.18 8.18
C ASP A 90 10.11 8.34 6.91
N LEU A 91 9.74 7.06 7.03
CA LEU A 91 9.41 6.21 5.88
C LEU A 91 8.17 6.71 5.11
N GLY A 92 7.36 7.60 5.70
CA GLY A 92 6.14 8.10 5.09
C GLY A 92 5.02 7.06 5.02
N LEU A 93 5.10 5.99 5.80
CA LEU A 93 4.10 4.91 5.86
C LEU A 93 2.87 5.33 6.67
N CYS A 94 3.09 6.12 7.72
CA CYS A 94 2.05 6.68 8.57
C CYS A 94 2.18 8.20 8.66
N ARG A 95 1.13 8.82 9.19
CA ARG A 95 1.12 10.23 9.60
C ARG A 95 0.28 10.43 10.84
N LEU A 96 0.48 11.54 11.53
CA LEU A 96 -0.39 11.97 12.61
C LEU A 96 -1.70 12.54 12.03
N ALA A 97 -2.84 12.12 12.57
CA ALA A 97 -4.13 12.71 12.23
C ALA A 97 -4.33 14.03 12.99
N GLN A 98 -5.15 14.94 12.43
CA GLN A 98 -5.39 16.27 13.02
C GLN A 98 -6.02 16.20 14.43
N GLY A 99 -6.73 15.11 14.75
CA GLY A 99 -7.31 14.85 16.08
C GLY A 99 -6.43 13.99 16.99
N GLY A 100 -5.16 13.77 16.62
CA GLY A 100 -4.28 12.82 17.29
C GLY A 100 -4.44 11.39 16.75
N GLY A 101 -3.50 10.53 17.14
CA GLY A 101 -3.43 9.16 16.67
C GLY A 101 -2.67 9.00 15.35
N LEU A 102 -2.19 7.78 15.12
CA LEU A 102 -1.40 7.39 13.96
C LEU A 102 -2.32 6.76 12.91
N VAL A 103 -2.23 7.22 11.66
CA VAL A 103 -2.99 6.66 10.54
C VAL A 103 -2.07 6.35 9.36
N ILE A 104 -2.46 5.41 8.52
CA ILE A 104 -1.77 5.15 7.25
C ILE A 104 -1.69 6.45 6.43
N ALA A 105 -0.51 6.72 5.88
CA ALA A 105 -0.17 8.02 5.32
C ALA A 105 -1.11 8.43 4.18
N ASN A 106 -1.52 7.51 3.31
CA ASN A 106 -2.35 7.80 2.16
C ASN A 106 -3.26 6.62 1.73
N PRO A 107 -4.32 6.88 0.93
CA PRO A 107 -5.22 5.83 0.43
C PRO A 107 -4.54 4.69 -0.34
N ILE A 108 -3.52 4.98 -1.16
CA ILE A 108 -2.83 3.94 -1.94
C ILE A 108 -2.16 2.93 -1.01
N TYR A 109 -1.45 3.40 0.02
CA TYR A 109 -0.88 2.52 1.03
C TYR A 109 -1.95 1.74 1.80
N ARG A 110 -3.10 2.34 2.11
CA ARG A 110 -4.20 1.62 2.78
C ARG A 110 -4.70 0.42 1.95
N GLU A 111 -4.65 0.50 0.63
CA GLU A 111 -5.02 -0.61 -0.27
C GLU A 111 -3.90 -1.63 -0.46
N VAL A 112 -2.64 -1.19 -0.47
CA VAL A 112 -1.47 -2.04 -0.77
C VAL A 112 -0.96 -2.80 0.46
N LEU A 113 -0.80 -2.11 1.60
CA LEU A 113 -0.15 -2.69 2.79
C LEU A 113 -0.80 -4.00 3.27
N PRO A 114 -2.14 -4.14 3.35
CA PRO A 114 -2.76 -5.41 3.74
C PRO A 114 -2.43 -6.57 2.80
N ARG A 115 -2.36 -6.31 1.49
CA ARG A 115 -2.06 -7.33 0.47
C ARG A 115 -0.63 -7.83 0.59
N VAL A 116 0.29 -6.91 0.86
CA VAL A 116 1.70 -7.23 1.04
C VAL A 116 1.92 -8.06 2.31
N LEU A 117 1.31 -7.67 3.44
CA LEU A 117 1.39 -8.41 4.69
C LEU A 117 0.77 -9.81 4.59
N ALA A 118 -0.32 -9.96 3.83
CA ALA A 118 -0.96 -11.26 3.62
C ALA A 118 -0.18 -12.22 2.71
N ARG A 119 0.77 -11.72 1.89
CA ARG A 119 1.44 -12.52 0.85
C ARG A 119 2.24 -13.69 1.42
N VAL A 120 2.99 -13.47 2.50
CA VAL A 120 3.82 -14.51 3.13
C VAL A 120 2.96 -15.58 3.82
N PRO A 121 1.97 -15.21 4.68
CA PRO A 121 1.00 -16.18 5.20
C PRO A 121 0.30 -16.98 4.09
N GLN A 122 -0.16 -16.32 3.02
CA GLN A 122 -0.82 -17.00 1.89
C GLN A 122 0.10 -17.99 1.18
N ALA A 123 1.35 -17.62 0.90
CA ALA A 123 2.33 -18.52 0.28
C ALA A 123 2.70 -19.71 1.18
N SER A 124 2.56 -19.56 2.49
CA SER A 124 2.82 -20.64 3.46
C SER A 124 1.63 -21.59 3.66
N LEU A 125 0.45 -21.28 3.12
CA LEU A 125 -0.70 -22.16 3.19
C LEU A 125 -0.45 -23.41 2.32
N PRO A 126 -0.57 -24.63 2.87
CA PRO A 126 -0.48 -25.84 2.07
C PRO A 126 -1.60 -25.85 1.04
N MET A 127 -1.30 -26.25 -0.21
CA MET A 127 -2.34 -26.50 -1.20
C MET A 127 -3.24 -27.63 -0.70
N ILE A 128 -4.44 -27.29 -0.25
CA ILE A 128 -5.45 -28.27 0.12
C ILE A 128 -6.04 -28.80 -1.19
N SER A 129 -5.56 -29.94 -1.66
CA SER A 129 -6.26 -30.71 -2.68
C SER A 129 -7.51 -31.32 -2.05
N PRO A 130 -8.74 -30.95 -2.45
CA PRO A 130 -9.94 -31.56 -1.90
C PRO A 130 -9.98 -33.04 -2.29
N SER A 131 -9.81 -33.93 -1.31
CA SER A 131 -9.85 -35.39 -1.49
C SER A 131 -11.26 -35.96 -1.57
N TRP A 132 -12.30 -35.12 -1.56
CA TRP A 132 -13.71 -35.54 -1.55
C TRP A 132 -14.33 -35.67 -2.95
N LEU A 133 -13.54 -35.46 -4.01
CA LEU A 133 -13.89 -35.74 -5.39
C LEU A 133 -13.23 -37.06 -5.84
N ASP A 134 -13.43 -38.12 -5.06
CA ASP A 134 -13.42 -39.46 -5.63
C ASP A 134 -14.87 -39.94 -5.66
N SER A 135 -15.50 -39.71 -6.81
CA SER A 135 -16.86 -40.18 -7.12
C SER A 135 -16.82 -41.71 -7.27
N GLY A 136 -16.79 -42.40 -6.14
CA GLY A 136 -16.89 -43.86 -6.04
C GLY A 136 -17.91 -44.25 -4.98
N GLY A 137 -19.20 -44.18 -5.34
CA GLY A 137 -20.33 -44.63 -4.52
C GLY A 137 -21.65 -44.07 -5.01
#